data_AF-A0A761L1A2-F1
#
_entry.id   AF-A0A761L1A2-F1
#
_cell.length_a   1.000
_cell.length_b   1.000
_cell.length_c   1.000
_cell.angle_alpha   90.00
_cell.angle_beta   90.00
_cell.angle_gamma   90.00
#
_symmetry.space_group_name_H-M   'P 1'
#
loop_
_entity.id
_entity.type
_entity.pdbx_description
1 polymer ?
#
loop_
_entity_poly.entity_id
_entity_poly.type
_entity_poly.pdbx_seq_one_letter_code
_entity_poly.pdbx_strand_id
1 'polypeptide(L)'
;MLWCIIENSLDRHSFFGNGLSTEGTMGKMVIQILAAVAEAEREHILERTNDGRLVAMVAGVKFGRKPHQKSAMIREFISQSATVKLIIEKTGISRATYFRIKNSPAI
;
A
#
# COMPACT_ATOMS: atom_id res chain seq x y z
N MET A 1 15.45 22.36 49.54
CA MET A 1 15.95 22.20 48.15
C MET A 1 14.75 21.95 47.23
N LEU A 2 13.80 22.88 47.28
CA LEU A 2 12.43 22.78 46.73
C LEU A 2 12.29 23.55 45.41
N TRP A 3 13.40 23.99 44.82
CA TRP A 3 13.45 25.02 43.77
C TRP A 3 13.94 24.48 42.41
N CYS A 4 13.97 23.16 42.22
CA CYS A 4 14.14 22.54 40.89
C CYS A 4 12.78 22.34 40.18
N ILE A 5 11.67 22.57 40.90
CA ILE A 5 10.28 22.36 40.44
C ILE A 5 9.64 23.67 39.95
N ILE A 6 10.28 24.82 40.18
CA ILE A 6 9.74 26.12 39.79
C ILE A 6 10.24 26.48 38.38
N GLU A 7 9.41 26.10 37.40
CA GLU A 7 8.94 26.99 36.33
C GLU A 7 9.99 27.54 35.34
N ASN A 8 11.05 26.79 35.06
CA ASN A 8 11.80 27.05 33.83
C ASN A 8 11.08 26.42 32.63
N SER A 9 10.73 27.31 31.70
CA SER A 9 10.33 27.07 30.32
C SER A 9 8.99 26.36 30.10
N LEU A 10 7.93 27.15 30.24
CA LEU A 10 6.71 27.09 29.44
C LEU A 10 7.05 27.10 27.93
N ASP A 11 7.54 26.00 27.38
CA ASP A 11 7.33 25.66 25.98
C ASP A 11 6.12 24.70 25.91
N ARG A 12 4.96 25.23 26.29
CA ARG A 12 3.68 24.70 25.77
C ARG A 12 3.67 25.07 24.30
N HIS A 13 4.28 24.20 23.49
CA HIS A 13 4.41 24.35 22.05
C HIS A 13 3.04 24.64 21.43
N SER A 14 2.80 25.93 21.19
CA SER A 14 1.73 26.41 20.32
C SER A 14 2.08 25.94 18.91
N PHE A 15 1.50 24.82 18.49
CA PHE A 15 1.80 24.19 17.21
C PHE A 15 1.55 25.12 16.01
N PHE A 16 0.67 26.12 16.18
CA PHE A 16 0.54 27.24 15.25
C PHE A 16 0.91 28.53 15.97
N GLY A 17 1.90 29.26 15.47
CA GLY A 17 2.22 30.64 15.89
C GLY A 17 1.10 31.68 15.61
N ASN A 18 -0.11 31.21 15.29
CA ASN A 18 -1.28 32.00 14.91
C ASN A 18 -2.40 31.96 15.98
N GLY A 19 -2.12 31.50 17.20
CA GLY A 19 -3.09 31.54 18.32
C GLY A 19 -4.13 30.41 18.32
N LEU A 20 -3.94 29.35 17.54
CA LEU A 20 -4.79 28.15 17.61
C LEU A 20 -4.31 27.26 18.76
N SER A 21 -4.98 27.35 19.90
CA SER A 21 -4.77 26.44 21.03
C SER A 21 -5.50 25.12 20.79
N THR A 22 -4.79 24.00 20.89
CA THR A 22 -5.37 22.64 20.85
C THR A 22 -5.94 22.20 22.20
N GLU A 23 -5.96 23.09 23.18
CA GLU A 23 -6.48 22.84 24.52
C GLU A 23 -7.92 23.38 24.68
N GLY A 24 -8.70 22.72 25.53
CA GLY A 24 -10.09 23.11 25.81
C GLY A 24 -11.09 22.78 24.70
N THR A 25 -12.35 23.19 24.89
CA THR A 25 -13.47 22.87 23.97
C THR A 25 -13.26 23.43 22.56
N MET A 26 -12.62 24.60 22.44
CA MET A 26 -12.30 25.21 21.14
C MET A 26 -11.24 24.40 20.37
N GLY A 27 -10.19 23.94 21.04
CA GLY A 27 -9.16 23.09 20.43
C GLY A 27 -9.72 21.77 19.91
N LYS A 28 -10.67 21.17 20.64
CA LYS A 28 -11.36 19.94 20.21
C LYS A 28 -12.12 20.14 18.89
N MET A 29 -12.82 21.26 18.72
CA MET A 29 -13.54 21.56 17.48
C MET A 29 -12.58 21.78 16.30
N VAL A 30 -11.47 22.50 16.51
CA VAL A 30 -10.46 22.72 15.47
C VAL A 30 -9.85 21.40 15.01
N ILE A 31 -9.51 20.51 15.94
CA ILE A 31 -8.99 19.17 15.61
C ILE A 31 -10.02 18.37 14.81
N GLN A 32 -11.31 18.42 15.17
CA GLN A 32 -12.37 17.73 14.44
C GLN A 32 -12.53 18.24 13.00
N ILE A 33 -12.47 19.56 12.80
CA ILE A 33 -12.53 20.15 11.45
C ILE A 33 -11.32 19.71 10.64
N LEU A 34 -10.11 19.78 11.21
CA LEU A 34 -8.89 19.34 10.52
C LEU A 34 -8.92 17.85 10.19
N ALA A 35 -9.46 17.01 11.09
CA ALA A 35 -9.65 15.60 10.84
C ALA A 35 -10.63 15.36 9.68
N ALA A 36 -11.78 16.03 9.69
CA ALA A 36 -12.77 15.92 8.62
C ALA A 36 -12.22 16.37 7.26
N VAL A 37 -11.45 17.46 7.22
CA VAL A 37 -10.78 17.93 5.99
C VAL A 37 -9.73 16.92 5.52
N ALA A 38 -8.95 16.34 6.44
CA ALA A 38 -7.95 15.33 6.09
C ALA A 38 -8.60 14.05 5.54
N GLU A 39 -9.74 13.64 6.09
CA GLU A 39 -10.54 12.52 5.58
C GLU A 39 -11.09 12.81 4.19
N ALA A 40 -11.69 13.99 3.98
CA ALA A 40 -12.22 14.40 2.68
C ALA A 40 -11.14 14.44 1.58
N GLU A 41 -9.95 14.96 1.88
CA GLU A 41 -8.84 14.97 0.91
C GLU A 41 -8.35 13.55 0.59
N ARG A 42 -8.30 12.66 1.59
CA ARG A 42 -7.95 11.26 1.37
C ARG A 42 -8.93 10.56 0.44
N GLU A 43 -10.23 10.80 0.62
CA GLU A 43 -11.28 10.27 -0.25
C GLU A 43 -11.12 10.79 -1.69
N HIS A 44 -10.91 12.10 -1.85
CA HIS A 44 -10.70 12.71 -3.16
C HIS A 44 -9.49 12.13 -3.91
N ILE A 45 -8.37 11.86 -3.22
CA ILE A 45 -7.20 11.18 -3.83
C ILE A 45 -7.55 9.76 -4.29
N LEU A 46 -8.33 9.03 -3.49
CA LEU A 46 -8.75 7.66 -3.82
C LEU A 46 -9.68 7.64 -5.04
N GLU A 47 -10.65 8.55 -5.11
CA GLU A 47 -11.54 8.72 -6.26
C GLU A 47 -10.75 8.94 -7.55
N ARG A 48 -9.87 9.95 -7.56
CA ARG A 48 -9.03 10.25 -8.73
C ARG A 48 -8.14 9.08 -9.15
N THR A 49 -7.59 8.35 -8.17
CA THR A 49 -6.75 7.18 -8.45
C THR A 49 -7.57 6.03 -9.03
N ASN A 50 -8.81 5.85 -8.57
CA ASN A 50 -9.72 4.85 -9.08
C ASN A 50 -10.17 5.18 -10.51
N ASP A 51 -10.52 6.43 -10.78
CA ASP A 51 -10.88 6.88 -12.13
C ASP A 51 -9.72 6.67 -13.11
N GLY A 52 -8.49 7.06 -12.71
CA GLY A 52 -7.30 6.80 -13.51
C GLY A 52 -7.04 5.30 -13.73
N ARG A 53 -7.29 4.46 -12.71
CA ARG A 53 -7.20 3.01 -12.84
C ARG A 53 -8.22 2.47 -13.85
N LEU A 54 -9.46 2.92 -13.81
CA LEU A 54 -10.51 2.49 -14.74
C LEU A 54 -10.14 2.85 -16.18
N VAL A 55 -9.68 4.08 -16.41
CA VAL A 55 -9.20 4.53 -17.74
C VAL A 55 -8.04 3.65 -18.23
N ALA A 56 -7.07 3.35 -17.36
CA ALA A 56 -5.94 2.49 -17.70
C ALA A 56 -6.37 1.02 -17.96
N MET A 57 -7.36 0.51 -17.22
CA MET A 57 -7.92 -0.82 -17.47
C MET A 57 -8.60 -0.88 -18.85
N VAL A 58 -9.37 0.15 -19.22
CA VAL A 58 -9.99 0.25 -20.56
C VAL A 58 -8.93 0.37 -21.65
N ALA A 59 -7.82 1.08 -21.40
CA ALA A 59 -6.67 1.13 -22.30
C ALA A 59 -5.88 -0.19 -22.39
N GLY A 60 -6.27 -1.23 -21.64
CA GLY A 60 -5.65 -2.56 -21.68
C GLY A 60 -4.39 -2.70 -20.83
N VAL A 61 -4.12 -1.76 -19.91
CA VAL A 61 -3.00 -1.87 -18.98
C VAL A 61 -3.22 -3.07 -18.04
N LYS A 62 -2.34 -4.07 -18.09
CA LYS A 62 -2.37 -5.23 -17.20
C LYS A 62 -1.84 -4.85 -15.82
N PHE A 63 -2.74 -4.78 -14.84
CA PHE A 63 -2.40 -4.53 -13.44
C PHE A 63 -1.88 -5.79 -12.71
N GLY A 64 -1.23 -5.57 -11.57
CA GLY A 64 -0.72 -6.63 -10.70
C GLY A 64 0.73 -7.03 -10.98
N ARG A 65 1.19 -8.07 -10.29
CA ARG A 65 2.56 -8.57 -10.44
C ARG A 65 2.72 -9.23 -11.81
N LYS A 66 3.75 -8.83 -12.56
CA LYS A 66 4.10 -9.49 -13.83
C LYS A 66 4.33 -11.00 -13.61
N PRO A 67 3.88 -11.86 -14.53
CA PRO A 67 4.10 -13.29 -14.42
C PRO A 67 5.61 -13.61 -14.40
N HIS A 68 5.97 -14.74 -13.79
CA HIS A 68 7.36 -15.16 -13.74
C HIS A 68 7.91 -15.33 -15.17
N GLN A 69 9.14 -14.89 -15.44
CA GLN A 69 9.72 -14.91 -16.80
C GLN A 69 9.67 -16.31 -17.44
N LYS A 70 9.96 -17.35 -16.65
CA LYS A 70 9.93 -18.76 -17.09
C LYS A 70 8.53 -19.41 -17.10
N SER A 71 7.46 -18.66 -16.85
CA SER A 71 6.10 -19.21 -16.75
C SER A 71 5.63 -19.84 -18.06
N ALA A 72 5.98 -19.26 -19.22
CA ALA A 72 5.66 -19.82 -20.53
C ALA A 72 6.33 -21.19 -20.74
N MET A 73 7.65 -21.27 -20.50
CA MET A 73 8.41 -22.53 -20.59
C MET A 73 7.85 -23.60 -19.64
N ILE A 74 7.47 -23.24 -18.41
CA ILE A 74 6.88 -24.17 -17.46
C ILE A 74 5.54 -24.72 -17.98
N ARG A 75 4.69 -23.87 -18.57
CA ARG A 75 3.43 -24.31 -19.16
C ARG A 75 3.64 -25.27 -20.32
N GLU A 76 4.67 -25.03 -21.14
CA GLU A 76 5.08 -25.93 -22.22
C GLU A 76 5.58 -27.28 -21.70
N PHE A 77 6.42 -27.30 -20.66
CA PHE A 77 6.83 -28.57 -20.05
C PHE A 77 5.67 -29.33 -19.40
N ILE A 78 4.67 -28.61 -18.87
CA ILE A 78 3.45 -29.21 -18.33
C ILE A 78 2.61 -29.83 -19.46
N SER A 79 2.47 -29.18 -20.61
CA SER A 79 1.74 -29.75 -21.76
C SER A 79 2.44 -30.99 -22.33
N GLN A 80 3.77 -31.04 -22.26
CA GLN A 80 4.58 -32.21 -22.62
C GLN A 80 4.57 -33.33 -21.56
N SER A 81 3.76 -33.22 -20.49
CA SER A 81 3.69 -34.19 -19.38
C SER A 81 5.03 -34.47 -18.67
N ALA A 82 5.93 -33.49 -18.63
CA ALA A 82 7.23 -33.65 -17.97
C ALA A 82 7.10 -33.73 -16.43
N THR A 83 7.98 -34.51 -15.80
CA THR A 83 7.99 -34.69 -14.34
C THR A 83 8.32 -33.39 -13.61
N VAL A 84 7.59 -33.11 -12.52
CA VAL A 84 7.74 -31.89 -11.68
C VAL A 84 9.19 -31.62 -11.29
N LYS A 85 9.94 -32.66 -10.88
CA LYS A 85 11.33 -32.57 -10.45
C LYS A 85 12.24 -32.06 -11.58
N LEU A 86 12.05 -32.59 -12.79
CA LEU A 86 12.80 -32.19 -13.98
C LEU A 86 12.54 -30.73 -14.35
N ILE A 87 11.28 -30.30 -14.28
CA ILE A 87 10.91 -28.91 -14.56
C ILE A 87 11.60 -27.97 -13.57
N ILE A 88 11.55 -28.28 -12.28
CA ILE A 88 12.17 -27.47 -11.23
C ILE A 88 13.69 -27.37 -11.44
N GLU A 89 14.36 -28.47 -11.75
CA GLU A 89 15.80 -28.50 -11.99
C GLU A 89 16.20 -27.68 -13.22
N LYS A 90 15.46 -27.82 -14.33
CA LYS A 90 15.73 -27.09 -15.58
C LYS A 90 15.41 -25.60 -15.48
N THR A 91 14.37 -25.24 -14.74
CA THR A 91 13.90 -23.85 -14.65
C THR A 91 14.44 -23.10 -13.44
N GLY A 92 14.96 -23.79 -12.43
CA GLY A 92 15.50 -23.20 -11.20
C GLY A 92 14.46 -22.50 -10.33
N ILE A 93 13.16 -22.79 -10.52
CA ILE A 93 12.08 -22.18 -9.73
C ILE A 93 11.71 -23.05 -8.52
N SER A 94 11.23 -22.40 -7.46
CA SER A 94 10.76 -23.12 -6.27
C SER A 94 9.54 -24.00 -6.55
N ARG A 95 9.40 -25.10 -5.80
CA ARG A 95 8.25 -26.00 -5.85
C ARG A 95 6.92 -25.24 -5.68
N ALA A 96 6.86 -24.27 -4.78
CA ALA A 96 5.67 -23.43 -4.57
C ALA A 96 5.31 -22.61 -5.82
N THR A 97 6.31 -22.06 -6.51
CA THR A 97 6.10 -21.29 -7.75
C THR A 97 5.58 -22.18 -8.87
N TYR A 98 6.08 -23.42 -8.98
CA TYR A 98 5.57 -24.41 -9.93
C TYR A 98 4.09 -24.69 -9.70
N PHE A 99 3.69 -25.03 -8.48
CA PHE A 99 2.28 -25.33 -8.18
C PHE A 99 1.37 -24.12 -8.36
N ARG A 100 1.84 -22.91 -8.02
CA ARG A 100 1.09 -21.68 -8.31
C ARG A 100 0.85 -21.52 -9.81
N ILE A 101 1.86 -21.74 -10.65
CA ILE A 101 1.72 -21.64 -12.11
C ILE A 101 0.81 -22.75 -12.67
N LYS A 102 0.94 -23.98 -12.17
CA LYS A 102 0.11 -25.11 -12.57
C LYS A 102 -1.38 -24.89 -12.24
N ASN A 103 -1.68 -24.35 -11.07
CA ASN A 103 -3.05 -24.12 -10.61
C ASN A 103 -3.63 -22.80 -11.12
N SER A 104 -2.79 -21.88 -11.63
CA SER A 104 -3.27 -20.61 -12.19
C SER A 104 -3.61 -20.78 -13.67
N PRO A 105 -4.85 -20.52 -14.11
CA PRO A 105 -5.19 -20.51 -15.52
C PRO A 105 -4.30 -19.54 -16.30
N ALA A 106 -4.08 -19.81 -17.58
CA ALA A 106 -3.42 -18.84 -18.45
C ALA A 106 -4.37 -17.65 -18.65
N ILE A 107 -3.87 -16.43 -18.41
CA ILE A 107 -4.57 -15.15 -18.60
C ILE A 107 -4.21 -14.60 -19.96
#